data_AF-A0A953T273-F1
#
_entry.id   AF-A0A953T273-F1
#
_cell.length_a   1.000
_cell.length_b   1.000
_cell.length_c   1.000
_cell.angle_alpha   90.00
_cell.angle_beta   90.00
_cell.angle_gamma   90.00
#
_symmetry.space_group_name_H-M   'P 1'
#
loop_
_entity.id
_entity.type
_entity.pdbx_description
1 polymer ?
#
loop_
_entity_poly.entity_id
_entity_poly.type
_entity_poly.pdbx_seq_one_letter_code
_entity_poly.pdbx_strand_id
1 'polypeptide(L)'
;MRNACILLMFFIGFIVSAQEPAIQIEKDTTTTRKEEKISPFNSGFYPIGFFDVDLRYFIKYNNYEGIRLGFGGITNDRLSKHFKLGGYIARGFKDQDIKYSAGGSLRVNNTGSTWVNLYYINDIQEIGTYNFLTDARIYSVFEPRLVNITQFYKHRTWQANVQHEFTPKILSEIRVSSSKIDQIESYFFIKDDAVFHNYYTSEATASIRISPKNNFFTDEDGRIEYFDEFPKISAQVTQGIKGIAKSDFTYTKLGLKLDYYLKRTDLSSTNILLEGSAAFGDVPLTHLFHAYPNSPTKDEVMERFSVAGRRSFETMYFGEFFSDKLATLQVKHSLRRFNLTEKWRPELVFITRHALGDLRNPEEHIGIDFNTLNELYSESGFELNKILFGFGLSFAYRYGFYHLPDLEDNISFKFTFYLKL
;
A
#
# COMPACT_ATOMS: atom_id res chain seq x y z
N MET A 1 -7.07 -36.98 30.47
CA MET A 1 -5.99 -37.21 29.47
C MET A 1 -6.25 -38.46 28.61
N ARG A 2 -7.43 -38.59 28.00
CA ARG A 2 -7.70 -39.66 27.02
C ARG A 2 -8.85 -39.29 26.09
N ASN A 3 -8.89 -38.04 25.61
CA ASN A 3 -9.86 -37.56 24.61
C ASN A 3 -9.30 -36.40 23.75
N ALA A 4 -8.06 -35.95 23.97
CA ALA A 4 -7.40 -34.91 23.16
C ALA A 4 -6.56 -35.48 21.99
N CYS A 5 -6.35 -36.80 21.94
CA CYS A 5 -5.52 -37.43 20.89
C CYS A 5 -6.32 -37.89 19.65
N ILE A 6 -7.65 -37.76 19.63
CA ILE A 6 -8.48 -38.24 18.50
C ILE A 6 -8.76 -37.12 17.50
N LEU A 7 -8.76 -35.85 17.91
CA LEU A 7 -8.88 -34.73 16.97
C LEU A 7 -7.58 -34.43 16.21
N LEU A 8 -6.42 -34.85 16.73
CA LEU A 8 -5.12 -34.64 16.08
C LEU A 8 -4.82 -35.69 14.98
N MET A 9 -5.58 -36.80 14.92
CA MET A 9 -5.41 -37.84 13.88
C MET A 9 -6.22 -37.58 12.60
N PHE A 10 -7.13 -36.61 12.58
CA PHE A 10 -7.85 -36.24 11.35
C PHE A 10 -7.12 -35.21 10.48
N PHE A 11 -5.95 -34.71 10.92
CA PHE A 11 -5.15 -33.72 10.18
C PHE A 11 -3.81 -34.24 9.63
N ILE A 12 -3.49 -35.54 9.80
CA ILE A 12 -2.24 -36.15 9.32
C ILE A 12 -2.57 -37.31 8.36
N GLY A 13 -3.26 -36.98 7.27
CA GLY A 13 -3.66 -37.93 6.22
C GLY A 13 -3.43 -37.45 4.79
N PHE A 14 -2.71 -36.34 4.59
CA PHE A 14 -2.34 -35.85 3.25
C PHE A 14 -0.85 -35.53 3.23
N ILE A 15 -0.03 -36.57 3.08
CA ILE A 15 1.38 -36.42 2.71
C ILE A 15 1.62 -37.26 1.46
N VAL A 16 1.89 -36.54 0.37
CA VAL A 16 2.80 -36.90 -0.72
C VAL A 16 2.32 -38.04 -1.62
N SER A 17 1.45 -37.68 -2.57
CA SER A 17 1.78 -38.05 -3.95
C SER A 17 2.63 -36.91 -4.51
N ALA A 18 3.93 -37.16 -4.65
CA ALA A 18 4.78 -36.34 -5.48
C ALA A 18 4.19 -36.38 -6.89
N GLN A 19 3.50 -35.32 -7.30
CA GLN A 19 3.14 -35.14 -8.69
C GLN A 19 4.45 -34.93 -9.46
N GLU A 20 4.66 -35.76 -10.47
CA GLU A 20 5.64 -35.49 -11.52
C GLU A 20 5.50 -34.03 -12.00
N PRO A 21 6.60 -33.34 -12.33
CA PRO A 21 6.52 -31.98 -12.83
C PRO A 21 5.62 -31.95 -14.07
N ALA A 22 4.45 -31.32 -13.93
CA ALA A 22 3.38 -31.36 -14.93
C ALA A 22 3.66 -30.52 -16.20
N ILE A 23 4.82 -29.86 -16.29
CA ILE A 23 5.08 -28.86 -17.34
C ILE A 23 6.42 -29.15 -18.02
N GLN A 24 6.36 -29.59 -19.29
CA GLN A 24 7.44 -29.39 -20.24
C GLN A 24 7.53 -27.89 -20.56
N ILE A 25 8.67 -27.28 -20.23
CA ILE A 25 8.94 -25.87 -20.52
C ILE A 25 9.18 -25.75 -22.03
N GLU A 26 8.15 -25.45 -22.82
CA GLU A 26 8.39 -24.81 -24.11
C GLU A 26 8.78 -23.36 -23.85
N LYS A 27 10.07 -23.05 -24.05
CA LYS A 27 10.54 -21.66 -24.19
C LYS A 27 9.91 -21.10 -25.47
N ASP A 28 8.76 -20.44 -25.34
CA ASP A 28 8.16 -19.72 -26.45
C ASP A 28 9.07 -18.53 -26.80
N THR A 29 9.77 -18.65 -27.93
CA THR A 29 10.69 -17.64 -28.48
C THR A 29 9.98 -16.66 -29.42
N THR A 30 8.66 -16.74 -29.58
CA THR A 30 7.93 -15.88 -30.52
C THR A 30 7.42 -14.58 -29.89
N THR A 31 8.15 -13.50 -30.16
CA THR A 31 7.91 -12.08 -29.81
C THR A 31 6.64 -11.45 -30.42
N THR A 32 5.65 -12.22 -30.85
CA THR A 32 4.48 -11.71 -31.59
C THR A 32 3.17 -12.30 -31.07
N ARG A 33 2.79 -11.95 -29.84
CA ARG A 33 1.38 -11.98 -29.42
C ARG A 33 0.93 -10.58 -29.04
N LYS A 34 -0.20 -10.17 -29.64
CA LYS A 34 -0.85 -8.87 -29.45
C LYS A 34 -1.10 -8.63 -27.96
N GLU A 35 -0.59 -7.52 -27.42
CA GLU A 35 -0.94 -7.06 -26.08
C GLU A 35 -2.46 -6.95 -25.98
N GLU A 36 -3.08 -7.78 -25.13
CA GLU A 36 -4.51 -7.66 -24.84
C GLU A 36 -4.79 -6.30 -24.22
N LYS A 37 -5.82 -5.60 -24.70
CA LYS A 37 -6.25 -4.33 -24.14
C LYS A 37 -6.57 -4.52 -22.66
N ILE A 38 -5.76 -3.94 -21.79
CA ILE A 38 -5.97 -3.94 -20.34
C ILE A 38 -7.38 -3.40 -20.07
N SER A 39 -8.22 -4.20 -19.42
CA SER A 39 -9.58 -3.79 -19.05
C SER A 39 -9.55 -2.47 -18.26
N PRO A 40 -10.45 -1.50 -18.52
CA PRO A 40 -10.57 -0.24 -17.76
C PRO A 40 -10.64 -0.42 -16.24
N PHE A 41 -11.16 -1.55 -15.80
CA PHE A 41 -11.26 -1.92 -14.39
C PHE A 41 -9.94 -2.41 -13.78
N ASN A 42 -8.96 -2.81 -14.61
CA ASN A 42 -7.61 -3.16 -14.15
C ASN A 42 -6.72 -1.91 -14.02
N SER A 43 -6.86 -0.94 -14.94
CA SER A 43 -6.12 0.33 -14.88
C SER A 43 -6.76 1.35 -13.92
N GLY A 44 -8.05 1.18 -13.62
CA GLY A 44 -8.84 2.13 -12.85
C GLY A 44 -9.25 3.40 -13.60
N PHE A 45 -9.04 3.41 -14.90
CA PHE A 45 -9.38 4.52 -15.77
C PHE A 45 -10.38 4.07 -16.82
N TYR A 46 -11.48 4.80 -16.94
CA TYR A 46 -12.46 4.61 -18.01
C TYR A 46 -12.29 5.70 -19.08
N PRO A 47 -11.80 5.36 -20.28
CA PRO A 47 -11.50 6.34 -21.32
C PRO A 47 -12.77 6.84 -22.02
N ILE A 48 -13.08 8.13 -21.91
CA ILE A 48 -14.19 8.81 -22.58
C ILE A 48 -13.63 9.94 -23.47
N GLY A 49 -13.60 9.72 -24.78
CA GLY A 49 -13.05 10.70 -25.72
C GLY A 49 -11.61 11.06 -25.35
N PHE A 50 -11.33 12.34 -25.12
CA PHE A 50 -10.00 12.85 -24.76
C PHE A 50 -9.69 12.81 -23.24
N PHE A 51 -10.59 12.24 -22.43
CA PHE A 51 -10.50 12.25 -20.98
C PHE A 51 -10.60 10.83 -20.39
N ASP A 52 -9.66 10.47 -19.53
CA ASP A 52 -9.65 9.21 -18.81
C ASP A 52 -10.22 9.44 -17.40
N VAL A 53 -11.44 8.98 -17.17
CA VAL A 53 -12.14 9.13 -15.88
C VAL A 53 -11.49 8.19 -14.86
N ASP A 54 -11.03 8.74 -13.74
CA ASP A 54 -10.45 7.98 -12.63
C ASP A 54 -11.58 7.44 -11.75
N LEU A 55 -11.80 6.14 -11.84
CA LEU A 55 -12.90 5.47 -11.17
C LEU A 55 -12.77 5.48 -9.63
N ARG A 56 -11.57 5.73 -9.08
CA ARG A 56 -11.32 5.73 -7.62
C ARG A 56 -12.00 6.88 -6.89
N TYR A 57 -12.38 7.94 -7.58
CA TYR A 57 -12.97 9.12 -6.94
C TYR A 57 -14.49 9.06 -6.86
N PHE A 58 -15.15 8.12 -7.55
CA PHE A 58 -16.61 8.08 -7.59
C PHE A 58 -17.24 7.87 -6.22
N ILE A 59 -16.79 6.84 -5.50
CA ILE A 59 -17.33 6.50 -4.18
C ILE A 59 -16.18 6.05 -3.29
N LYS A 60 -16.04 6.69 -2.13
CA LYS A 60 -15.19 6.26 -1.02
C LYS A 60 -15.96 6.34 0.27
N TYR A 61 -15.49 5.64 1.30
CA TYR A 61 -15.99 5.77 2.65
C TYR A 61 -14.83 5.71 3.64
N ASN A 62 -14.84 6.60 4.63
CA ASN A 62 -14.03 6.50 5.84
C ASN A 62 -14.80 7.09 7.03
N ASN A 63 -14.36 6.78 8.24
CA ASN A 63 -15.05 7.20 9.46
C ASN A 63 -15.04 8.73 9.68
N TYR A 64 -14.09 9.45 9.09
CA TYR A 64 -14.01 10.91 9.22
C TYR A 64 -14.97 11.63 8.24
N GLU A 65 -14.89 11.32 6.95
CA GLU A 65 -15.67 11.95 5.87
C GLU A 65 -17.07 11.36 5.68
N GLY A 66 -17.32 10.16 6.22
CA GLY A 66 -18.50 9.35 5.89
C GLY A 66 -18.44 8.90 4.44
N ILE A 67 -19.58 8.92 3.73
CA ILE A 67 -19.60 8.72 2.28
C ILE A 67 -18.90 9.92 1.64
N ARG A 68 -17.95 9.65 0.75
CA ARG A 68 -17.26 10.64 -0.08
C ARG A 68 -17.59 10.34 -1.54
N LEU A 69 -18.26 11.29 -2.19
CA LEU A 69 -18.55 11.22 -3.62
C LEU A 69 -17.66 12.20 -4.37
N GLY A 70 -17.18 11.82 -5.53
CA GLY A 70 -16.31 12.66 -6.31
C GLY A 70 -16.27 12.30 -7.79
N PHE A 71 -15.54 13.12 -8.51
CA PHE A 71 -15.25 12.94 -9.91
C PHE A 71 -13.83 13.41 -10.18
N GLY A 72 -13.07 12.64 -10.94
CA GLY A 72 -11.70 12.96 -11.27
C GLY A 72 -11.23 12.24 -12.51
N GLY A 73 -10.07 12.63 -13.00
CA GLY A 73 -9.49 12.03 -14.18
C GLY A 73 -8.33 12.85 -14.72
N ILE A 74 -7.86 12.42 -15.87
CA ILE A 74 -6.72 13.01 -16.56
C ILE A 74 -6.98 13.00 -18.06
N THR A 75 -6.55 14.04 -18.77
CA THR A 75 -6.64 14.06 -20.23
C THR A 75 -5.63 13.07 -20.83
N ASN A 76 -6.00 12.46 -21.95
CA ASN A 76 -5.19 11.44 -22.61
C ASN A 76 -4.54 11.94 -23.90
N ASP A 77 -3.81 11.05 -24.56
CA ASP A 77 -3.03 11.33 -25.77
C ASP A 77 -3.89 11.78 -26.98
N ARG A 78 -5.22 11.62 -26.92
CA ARG A 78 -6.14 12.18 -27.93
C ARG A 78 -6.32 13.70 -27.78
N LEU A 79 -6.17 14.24 -26.57
CA LEU A 79 -6.09 15.70 -26.38
C LEU A 79 -4.71 16.19 -26.82
N SER A 80 -3.66 15.60 -26.27
CA SER A 80 -2.28 15.98 -26.53
C SER A 80 -1.32 14.89 -26.08
N LYS A 81 -0.29 14.64 -26.89
CA LYS A 81 0.85 13.79 -26.52
C LYS A 81 1.91 14.53 -25.70
N HIS A 82 1.84 15.86 -25.66
CA HIS A 82 2.85 16.73 -25.04
C HIS A 82 2.46 17.21 -23.66
N PHE A 83 1.17 17.31 -23.35
CA PHE A 83 0.72 17.69 -22.03
C PHE A 83 -0.53 16.93 -21.61
N LYS A 84 -0.71 16.77 -20.31
CA LYS A 84 -1.91 16.22 -19.68
C LYS A 84 -2.38 17.18 -18.60
N LEU A 85 -3.68 17.38 -18.50
CA LEU A 85 -4.32 18.10 -17.40
C LEU A 85 -5.09 17.09 -16.58
N GLY A 86 -5.00 17.19 -15.26
CA GLY A 86 -5.60 16.22 -14.36
C GLY A 86 -6.06 16.85 -13.06
N GLY A 87 -6.97 16.15 -12.39
CA GLY A 87 -7.50 16.60 -11.13
C GLY A 87 -8.69 15.77 -10.67
N TYR A 88 -9.19 16.13 -9.49
CA TYR A 88 -10.42 15.59 -8.95
C TYR A 88 -11.09 16.62 -8.05
N ILE A 89 -12.40 16.44 -7.86
CA ILE A 89 -13.18 17.10 -6.83
C ILE A 89 -14.00 16.03 -6.12
N ALA A 90 -14.07 16.10 -4.80
CA ALA A 90 -14.85 15.19 -3.98
C ALA A 90 -15.43 15.92 -2.77
N ARG A 91 -16.56 15.45 -2.27
CA ARG A 91 -17.22 15.99 -1.08
C ARG A 91 -17.51 14.85 -0.10
N GLY A 92 -17.07 15.02 1.13
CA GLY A 92 -17.46 14.18 2.26
C GLY A 92 -18.80 14.65 2.81
N PHE A 93 -19.71 13.72 3.09
CA PHE A 93 -21.05 14.05 3.58
C PHE A 93 -21.09 14.24 5.10
N LYS A 94 -20.17 13.62 5.84
CA LYS A 94 -20.08 13.76 7.31
C LYS A 94 -19.33 15.03 7.72
N ASP A 95 -18.17 15.29 7.14
CA ASP A 95 -17.37 16.47 7.43
C ASP A 95 -17.77 17.71 6.62
N GLN A 96 -18.64 17.52 5.62
CA GLN A 96 -19.20 18.55 4.73
C GLN A 96 -18.15 19.35 3.94
N ASP A 97 -16.89 18.91 3.90
CA ASP A 97 -15.78 19.62 3.26
C ASP A 97 -15.50 19.09 1.83
N ILE A 98 -15.02 19.99 0.98
CA ILE A 98 -14.65 19.70 -0.41
C ILE A 98 -13.15 19.48 -0.49
N LYS A 99 -12.76 18.33 -1.04
CA LYS A 99 -11.39 17.97 -1.37
C LYS A 99 -11.18 18.03 -2.86
N TYR A 100 -10.02 18.49 -3.27
CA TYR A 100 -9.74 18.62 -4.68
C TYR A 100 -8.24 18.60 -4.97
N SER A 101 -7.91 18.21 -6.19
CA SER A 101 -6.61 18.44 -6.78
C SER A 101 -6.79 18.93 -8.20
N ALA A 102 -5.87 19.78 -8.63
CA ALA A 102 -5.77 20.24 -10.01
C ALA A 102 -4.30 20.41 -10.38
N GLY A 103 -3.96 20.05 -11.60
CA GLY A 103 -2.59 20.19 -12.07
C GLY A 103 -2.42 19.79 -13.53
N GLY A 104 -1.17 19.83 -13.95
CA GLY A 104 -0.76 19.49 -15.30
C GLY A 104 0.58 18.78 -15.34
N SER A 105 0.77 18.06 -16.42
CA SER A 105 1.96 17.26 -16.71
C SER A 105 2.43 17.63 -18.11
N LEU A 106 3.68 18.03 -18.27
CA LEU A 106 4.31 18.36 -19.54
C LEU A 106 5.37 17.31 -19.86
N ARG A 107 5.31 16.74 -21.06
CA ARG A 107 6.33 15.84 -21.59
C ARG A 107 7.44 16.68 -22.23
N VAL A 108 8.62 16.68 -21.62
CA VAL A 108 9.76 17.49 -22.09
C VAL A 108 10.62 16.74 -23.09
N ASN A 109 10.71 15.41 -22.97
CA ASN A 109 11.48 14.58 -23.88
C ASN A 109 10.67 13.35 -24.33
N ASN A 110 10.54 13.17 -25.64
CA ASN A 110 9.82 12.04 -26.24
C ASN A 110 10.63 10.74 -26.18
N THR A 111 11.96 10.78 -26.28
CA THR A 111 12.82 9.58 -26.27
C THR A 111 13.14 9.08 -24.87
N GLY A 112 13.18 9.96 -23.86
CA GLY A 112 13.50 9.62 -22.46
C GLY A 112 12.32 9.56 -21.50
N SER A 113 11.07 9.54 -21.99
CA SER A 113 9.85 9.52 -21.17
C SER A 113 9.88 10.49 -19.96
N THR A 114 10.41 11.70 -20.16
CA THR A 114 10.53 12.71 -19.11
C THR A 114 9.25 13.51 -18.98
N TRP A 115 8.70 13.56 -17.77
CA TRP A 115 7.51 14.32 -17.42
C TRP A 115 7.82 15.33 -16.31
N VAL A 116 7.36 16.56 -16.51
CA VAL A 116 7.37 17.62 -15.49
C VAL A 116 5.93 17.85 -15.07
N ASN A 117 5.67 17.77 -13.77
CA ASN A 117 4.33 17.82 -13.21
C ASN A 117 4.23 18.99 -12.24
N LEU A 118 3.08 19.66 -12.22
CA LEU A 118 2.74 20.69 -11.25
C LEU A 118 1.31 20.45 -10.78
N TYR A 119 1.13 20.26 -9.47
CA TYR A 119 -0.17 19.99 -8.88
C TYR A 119 -0.38 20.81 -7.60
N TYR A 120 -1.62 21.23 -7.39
CA TYR A 120 -2.13 21.65 -6.10
C TYR A 120 -3.08 20.57 -5.57
N ILE A 121 -2.99 20.30 -4.27
CA ILE A 121 -3.81 19.31 -3.58
C ILE A 121 -4.35 19.96 -2.30
N ASN A 122 -5.64 19.79 -2.05
CA ASN A 122 -6.29 20.09 -0.78
C ASN A 122 -7.14 18.87 -0.40
N ASP A 123 -6.61 18.04 0.49
CA ASP A 123 -7.21 16.76 0.89
C ASP A 123 -6.79 16.37 2.31
N ILE A 124 -7.23 15.20 2.75
CA ILE A 124 -6.79 14.58 4.00
C ILE A 124 -5.85 13.42 3.73
N GLN A 125 -4.96 13.14 4.69
CA GLN A 125 -4.05 12.01 4.65
C GLN A 125 -3.93 11.36 6.02
N GLU A 126 -3.78 10.03 6.01
CA GLU A 126 -3.55 9.23 7.21
C GLU A 126 -2.17 9.55 7.84
N ILE A 127 -2.16 9.71 9.16
CA ILE A 127 -0.95 9.96 9.95
C ILE A 127 0.06 8.81 9.78
N GLY A 128 1.34 9.14 9.70
CA GLY A 128 2.42 8.15 9.67
C GLY A 128 2.60 7.42 8.33
N THR A 129 1.77 7.70 7.32
CA THR A 129 1.84 7.02 6.03
C THR A 129 3.06 7.44 5.23
N TYR A 130 3.82 6.47 4.73
CA TYR A 130 4.98 6.70 3.88
C TYR A 130 4.83 6.05 2.51
N ASN A 131 4.74 6.90 1.48
CA ASN A 131 4.60 6.48 0.10
C ASN A 131 5.91 6.71 -0.67
N PHE A 132 6.35 5.69 -1.40
CA PHE A 132 7.44 5.85 -2.35
C PHE A 132 6.92 6.53 -3.62
N LEU A 133 7.55 7.62 -4.07
CA LEU A 133 7.11 8.36 -5.26
C LEU A 133 7.10 7.49 -6.52
N THR A 134 8.07 6.59 -6.61
CA THR A 134 8.23 5.67 -7.75
C THR A 134 7.39 4.40 -7.63
N ASP A 135 6.44 4.31 -6.72
CA ASP A 135 5.53 3.16 -6.67
C ASP A 135 4.53 3.15 -7.83
N ALA A 136 4.16 1.95 -8.25
CA ALA A 136 3.06 1.81 -9.18
C ALA A 136 1.76 2.20 -8.48
N ARG A 137 0.91 2.96 -9.18
CA ARG A 137 -0.43 3.30 -8.71
C ARG A 137 -1.24 2.01 -8.55
N ILE A 138 -1.64 1.71 -7.32
CA ILE A 138 -2.60 0.64 -7.03
C ILE A 138 -4.01 1.19 -7.23
N TYR A 139 -4.77 0.57 -8.12
CA TYR A 139 -6.20 0.82 -8.26
C TYR A 139 -6.99 -0.16 -7.41
N SER A 140 -7.92 0.37 -6.62
CA SER A 140 -9.02 -0.40 -6.04
C SER A 140 -10.30 0.43 -6.11
N VAL A 141 -11.40 -0.17 -6.57
CA VAL A 141 -12.74 0.46 -6.54
C VAL A 141 -13.15 0.76 -5.09
N PHE A 142 -12.79 -0.15 -4.18
CA PHE A 142 -13.08 -0.07 -2.77
C PHE A 142 -11.81 -0.43 -2.01
N GLU A 143 -11.29 0.50 -1.19
CA GLU A 143 -10.14 0.27 -0.32
C GLU A 143 -10.64 0.10 1.11
N PRO A 144 -10.85 -1.14 1.58
CA PRO A 144 -11.73 -1.37 2.73
C PRO A 144 -11.05 -1.01 4.05
N ARG A 145 -9.70 -0.95 4.03
CA ARG A 145 -8.88 -0.38 5.08
C ARG A 145 -9.28 1.06 5.41
N LEU A 146 -9.61 1.88 4.39
CA LEU A 146 -9.97 3.29 4.59
C LEU A 146 -11.19 3.46 5.50
N VAL A 147 -12.09 2.49 5.54
CA VAL A 147 -13.30 2.51 6.38
C VAL A 147 -12.93 2.71 7.85
N ASN A 148 -11.84 2.09 8.29
CA ASN A 148 -11.48 1.98 9.70
C ASN A 148 -10.33 2.88 10.14
N ILE A 149 -9.68 3.60 9.21
CA ILE A 149 -8.67 4.59 9.58
C ILE A 149 -9.35 5.69 10.41
N THR A 150 -8.79 5.95 11.58
CA THR A 150 -9.30 6.94 12.53
C THR A 150 -8.54 8.25 12.45
N GLN A 151 -7.24 8.20 12.20
CA GLN A 151 -6.33 9.34 12.35
C GLN A 151 -5.95 9.97 11.01
N PHE A 152 -6.44 11.18 10.77
CA PHE A 152 -6.14 11.97 9.58
C PHE A 152 -5.56 13.33 9.95
N TYR A 153 -4.88 13.95 8.98
CA TYR A 153 -4.59 15.37 8.97
C TYR A 153 -4.99 15.95 7.61
N LYS A 154 -5.31 17.24 7.58
CA LYS A 154 -5.58 17.96 6.34
C LYS A 154 -4.30 18.58 5.82
N HIS A 155 -4.11 18.53 4.51
CA HIS A 155 -2.95 19.15 3.87
C HIS A 155 -3.34 19.95 2.63
N ARG A 156 -2.68 21.11 2.48
CA ARG A 156 -2.75 21.95 1.28
C ARG A 156 -1.36 22.03 0.69
N THR A 157 -1.15 21.31 -0.40
CA THR A 157 0.18 21.06 -0.95
C THR A 157 0.29 21.58 -2.37
N TRP A 158 1.27 22.45 -2.59
CA TRP A 158 1.83 22.67 -3.91
C TRP A 158 2.97 21.69 -4.11
N GLN A 159 2.98 20.98 -5.25
CA GLN A 159 4.07 20.09 -5.59
C GLN A 159 4.45 20.21 -7.06
N ALA A 160 5.75 20.24 -7.32
CA ALA A 160 6.31 20.10 -8.64
C ALA A 160 7.23 18.87 -8.66
N ASN A 161 7.14 18.04 -9.69
CA ASN A 161 8.03 16.88 -9.80
C ASN A 161 8.50 16.64 -11.23
N VAL A 162 9.72 16.15 -11.34
CA VAL A 162 10.34 15.69 -12.59
C VAL A 162 10.47 14.19 -12.48
N GLN A 163 9.73 13.47 -13.31
CA GLN A 163 9.81 12.04 -13.45
C GLN A 163 10.60 11.71 -14.72
N HIS A 164 11.56 10.81 -14.61
CA HIS A 164 12.36 10.38 -15.74
C HIS A 164 12.58 8.87 -15.70
N GLU A 165 12.33 8.24 -16.83
CA GLU A 165 12.59 6.82 -17.06
C GLU A 165 13.87 6.69 -17.88
N PHE A 166 14.99 6.37 -17.22
CA PHE A 166 16.28 6.21 -17.88
C PHE A 166 16.29 5.00 -18.81
N THR A 167 15.60 3.93 -18.39
CA THR A 167 15.31 2.72 -19.16
C THR A 167 13.97 2.16 -18.67
N PRO A 168 13.31 1.23 -19.39
CA PRO A 168 12.10 0.56 -18.90
C PRO A 168 12.23 -0.12 -17.52
N LYS A 169 13.47 -0.25 -17.02
CA LYS A 169 13.79 -0.87 -15.73
C LYS A 169 14.12 0.14 -14.63
N ILE A 170 14.40 1.40 -14.96
CA ILE A 170 14.89 2.40 -14.00
C ILE A 170 14.03 3.65 -14.10
N LEU A 171 13.17 3.83 -13.09
CA LEU A 171 12.32 4.99 -12.94
C LEU A 171 12.87 5.88 -11.82
N SER A 172 12.95 7.17 -12.08
CA SER A 172 13.34 8.18 -11.09
C SER A 172 12.30 9.28 -11.00
N GLU A 173 12.14 9.85 -9.81
CA GLU A 173 11.31 11.03 -9.58
C GLU A 173 11.98 11.96 -8.57
N ILE A 174 12.09 13.24 -8.92
CA ILE A 174 12.47 14.31 -8.01
C ILE A 174 11.24 15.19 -7.79
N ARG A 175 10.88 15.44 -6.54
CA ARG A 175 9.74 16.27 -6.15
C ARG A 175 10.18 17.37 -5.20
N VAL A 176 9.67 18.57 -5.43
CA VAL A 176 9.68 19.65 -4.45
C VAL A 176 8.24 19.96 -4.08
N SER A 177 7.97 20.13 -2.79
CA SER A 177 6.63 20.41 -2.30
C SER A 177 6.65 21.41 -1.14
N SER A 178 5.59 22.19 -1.05
CA SER A 178 5.29 23.05 0.10
C SER A 178 3.87 22.78 0.55
N SER A 179 3.72 22.41 1.81
CA SER A 179 2.48 21.95 2.41
C SER A 179 2.13 22.76 3.64
N LYS A 180 0.89 23.20 3.75
CA LYS A 180 0.29 23.59 5.03
C LYS A 180 -0.41 22.37 5.61
N ILE A 181 -0.06 22.01 6.84
CA ILE A 181 -0.66 20.91 7.60
C ILE A 181 -1.61 21.51 8.63
N ASP A 182 -2.89 21.15 8.53
CA ASP A 182 -3.92 21.48 9.50
C ASP A 182 -4.31 20.16 10.22
N GLN A 183 -4.13 20.09 11.54
CA GLN A 183 -4.48 18.89 12.29
C GLN A 183 -6.00 18.76 12.42
N ILE A 184 -6.49 17.53 12.26
CA ILE A 184 -7.88 17.17 12.56
C ILE A 184 -7.98 16.70 14.00
N GLU A 185 -7.00 15.89 14.41
CA GLU A 185 -6.87 15.39 15.77
C GLU A 185 -6.36 16.48 16.72
N SER A 186 -6.52 16.25 18.03
CA SER A 186 -6.00 17.13 19.09
C SER A 186 -4.48 16.95 19.28
N TYR A 187 -3.72 16.95 18.20
CA TYR A 187 -2.28 16.72 18.18
C TYR A 187 -1.49 18.03 18.30
N PHE A 188 -0.43 17.99 19.10
CA PHE A 188 0.55 19.06 19.25
C PHE A 188 1.97 18.47 19.17
N PHE A 189 2.82 19.11 18.37
CA PHE A 189 4.25 18.84 18.34
C PHE A 189 4.97 19.90 19.16
N ILE A 190 5.77 19.49 20.14
CA ILE A 190 6.53 20.41 21.00
C ILE A 190 7.99 20.36 20.60
N LYS A 191 8.55 21.52 20.26
CA LYS A 191 9.97 21.64 19.94
C LYS A 191 10.52 22.98 20.39
N ASP A 192 11.65 22.96 21.12
CA ASP A 192 12.34 24.16 21.61
C ASP A 192 11.39 25.16 22.31
N ASP A 193 10.56 24.64 23.23
CA ASP A 193 9.50 25.37 23.96
C ASP A 193 8.37 25.97 23.09
N ALA A 194 8.38 25.74 21.77
CA ALA A 194 7.30 26.10 20.86
C ALA A 194 6.32 24.93 20.70
N VAL A 195 5.03 25.27 20.68
CA VAL A 195 3.92 24.31 20.49
C VAL A 195 3.33 24.50 19.10
N PHE A 196 3.40 23.46 18.29
CA PHE A 196 2.90 23.45 16.92
C PHE A 196 1.64 22.57 16.83
N HIS A 197 0.49 23.21 16.65
CA HIS A 197 -0.73 22.50 16.25
C HIS A 197 -0.78 22.40 14.72
N ASN A 198 -0.84 23.55 14.04
CA ASN A 198 -0.74 23.64 12.59
C ASN A 198 0.64 24.15 12.20
N TYR A 199 1.17 23.67 11.09
CA TYR A 199 2.53 23.98 10.65
C TYR A 199 2.67 23.89 9.13
N TYR A 200 3.79 24.39 8.64
CA TYR A 200 4.18 24.32 7.25
C TYR A 200 5.39 23.39 7.09
N THR A 201 5.40 22.62 6.01
CA THR A 201 6.56 21.82 5.60
C THR A 201 6.94 22.15 4.17
N SER A 202 8.23 22.31 3.91
CA SER A 202 8.79 22.38 2.56
C SER A 202 9.78 21.25 2.38
N GLU A 203 9.53 20.39 1.40
CA GLU A 203 10.27 19.15 1.20
C GLU A 203 10.88 19.07 -0.19
N ALA A 204 12.08 18.53 -0.28
CA ALA A 204 12.69 18.03 -1.51
C ALA A 204 12.88 16.52 -1.40
N THR A 205 12.29 15.75 -2.31
CA THR A 205 12.33 14.29 -2.33
C THR A 205 12.97 13.79 -3.61
N ALA A 206 13.91 12.85 -3.51
CA ALA A 206 14.45 12.10 -4.63
C ALA A 206 14.14 10.62 -4.43
N SER A 207 13.58 9.98 -5.45
CA SER A 207 13.18 8.57 -5.43
C SER A 207 13.68 7.87 -6.69
N ILE A 208 14.12 6.62 -6.53
CA ILE A 208 14.51 5.74 -7.64
C ILE A 208 13.92 4.36 -7.42
N ARG A 209 13.45 3.73 -8.50
CA ARG A 209 13.02 2.34 -8.53
C ARG A 209 13.74 1.61 -9.65
N ILE A 210 14.32 0.47 -9.31
CA ILE A 210 14.93 -0.47 -10.23
C ILE A 210 14.05 -1.71 -10.25
N SER A 211 13.52 -2.03 -11.43
CA SER A 211 12.70 -3.21 -11.70
C SER A 211 13.39 -4.05 -12.77
N PRO A 212 14.24 -5.01 -12.38
CA PRO A 212 14.93 -5.86 -13.34
C PRO A 212 13.94 -6.79 -14.07
N LYS A 213 14.26 -7.09 -15.33
CA LYS A 213 13.54 -7.92 -16.31
C LYS A 213 12.34 -8.75 -15.80
N ASN A 214 11.19 -8.57 -16.44
CA ASN A 214 10.04 -9.47 -16.32
C ASN A 214 10.26 -10.64 -17.31
N ASN A 215 10.33 -11.87 -16.82
CA ASN A 215 10.08 -13.06 -17.63
C ASN A 215 8.59 -13.38 -17.61
N PHE A 216 8.14 -14.31 -18.45
CA PHE A 216 6.77 -14.80 -18.43
C PHE A 216 6.70 -16.30 -18.66
N PHE A 217 5.60 -16.91 -18.25
CA PHE A 217 5.19 -18.23 -18.70
C PHE A 217 3.67 -18.28 -18.87
N THR A 218 3.18 -19.29 -19.59
CA THR A 218 1.74 -19.48 -19.80
C THR A 218 1.22 -20.50 -18.78
N ASP A 219 0.25 -20.12 -17.95
CA ASP A 219 -0.44 -21.01 -17.00
C ASP A 219 -1.33 -22.04 -17.74
N GLU A 220 -1.81 -23.07 -17.03
CA GLU A 220 -2.75 -24.11 -17.50
C GLU A 220 -4.02 -23.51 -18.13
N ASP A 221 -4.44 -22.33 -17.68
CA ASP A 221 -5.58 -21.58 -18.21
C ASP A 221 -5.25 -20.78 -19.49
N GLY A 222 -4.05 -20.94 -20.07
CA GLY A 222 -3.59 -20.21 -21.25
C GLY A 222 -3.17 -18.76 -20.99
N ARG A 223 -3.04 -18.35 -19.72
CA ARG A 223 -2.75 -16.97 -19.31
C ARG A 223 -1.25 -16.71 -19.22
N ILE A 224 -0.77 -15.64 -19.85
CA ILE A 224 0.62 -15.19 -19.72
C ILE A 224 0.80 -14.54 -18.35
N GLU A 225 1.58 -15.18 -17.50
CA GLU A 225 1.97 -14.67 -16.19
C GLU A 225 3.41 -14.18 -16.21
N TYR A 226 3.58 -12.91 -15.86
CA TYR A 226 4.89 -12.28 -15.75
C TYR A 226 5.45 -12.46 -14.33
N PHE A 227 6.75 -12.75 -14.22
CA PHE A 227 7.47 -12.77 -12.94
C PHE A 227 8.83 -12.10 -13.08
N ASP A 228 9.28 -11.46 -12.01
CA ASP A 228 10.59 -10.80 -11.98
C ASP A 228 11.65 -11.84 -11.57
N GLU A 229 12.74 -11.98 -12.33
CA GLU A 229 13.85 -12.87 -11.92
C GLU A 229 14.60 -12.33 -10.69
N PHE A 230 14.56 -11.03 -10.48
CA PHE A 230 15.28 -10.31 -9.43
C PHE A 230 14.34 -9.39 -8.65
N PRO A 231 14.67 -9.05 -7.40
CA PRO A 231 13.88 -8.12 -6.60
C PRO A 231 13.76 -6.74 -7.25
N LYS A 232 12.57 -6.15 -7.11
CA LYS A 232 12.36 -4.72 -7.34
C LYS A 232 12.89 -3.96 -6.14
N ILE A 233 13.74 -2.97 -6.39
CA ILE A 233 14.38 -2.17 -5.35
C ILE A 233 13.90 -0.73 -5.51
N SER A 234 13.36 -0.13 -4.44
CA SER A 234 13.03 1.29 -4.40
C SER A 234 13.79 1.96 -3.27
N ALA A 235 14.38 3.12 -3.54
CA ALA A 235 15.06 3.94 -2.55
C ALA A 235 14.54 5.38 -2.66
N GLN A 236 14.36 6.03 -1.52
CA GLN A 236 13.85 7.38 -1.43
C GLN A 236 14.53 8.15 -0.31
N VAL A 237 14.86 9.41 -0.56
CA VAL A 237 15.31 10.38 0.43
C VAL A 237 14.43 11.62 0.34
N THR A 238 13.96 12.11 1.48
CA THR A 238 13.21 13.36 1.61
C THR A 238 13.92 14.26 2.59
N GLN A 239 14.14 15.51 2.21
CA GLN A 239 14.69 16.55 3.07
C GLN A 239 13.63 17.62 3.30
N GLY A 240 13.19 17.78 4.55
CA GLY A 240 12.45 18.94 5.04
C GLY A 240 13.40 20.11 5.30
N ILE A 241 13.02 21.31 4.85
CA ILE A 241 13.89 22.50 4.86
C ILE A 241 13.16 23.65 5.57
N LYS A 242 13.59 24.00 6.78
CA LYS A 242 13.05 25.14 7.54
C LYS A 242 13.31 26.48 6.83
N GLY A 243 12.38 27.41 6.97
CA GLY A 243 12.49 28.79 6.46
C GLY A 243 12.08 28.98 4.99
N ILE A 244 12.08 27.94 4.17
CA ILE A 244 11.55 28.02 2.79
C ILE A 244 10.03 27.93 2.82
N ALA A 245 9.35 28.89 2.19
CA ALA A 245 7.89 28.95 2.14
C ALA A 245 7.21 28.79 3.51
N LYS A 246 7.83 29.41 4.55
CA LYS A 246 7.40 29.37 5.96
C LYS A 246 7.50 28.00 6.63
N SER A 247 8.21 27.04 6.04
CA SER A 247 8.41 25.72 6.66
C SER A 247 9.01 25.82 8.06
N ASP A 248 8.43 25.08 9.01
CA ASP A 248 8.76 25.17 10.43
C ASP A 248 9.91 24.23 10.84
N PHE A 249 10.13 23.16 10.07
CA PHE A 249 10.98 22.04 10.47
C PHE A 249 12.09 21.70 9.48
N THR A 250 13.19 21.17 10.02
CA THR A 250 14.27 20.55 9.25
C THR A 250 14.36 19.09 9.65
N TYR A 251 14.21 18.19 8.68
CA TYR A 251 14.33 16.76 8.90
C TYR A 251 14.74 16.01 7.64
N THR A 252 15.24 14.80 7.81
CA THR A 252 15.58 13.90 6.71
C THR A 252 14.83 12.59 6.90
N LYS A 253 14.18 12.09 5.86
CA LYS A 253 13.57 10.76 5.81
C LYS A 253 14.29 9.92 4.76
N LEU A 254 14.59 8.69 5.11
CA LEU A 254 15.16 7.67 4.25
C LEU A 254 14.17 6.51 4.14
N GLY A 255 14.04 5.94 2.96
CA GLY A 255 13.26 4.75 2.71
C GLY A 255 13.96 3.82 1.75
N LEU A 256 13.95 2.53 2.07
CA LEU A 256 14.41 1.44 1.22
C LEU A 256 13.33 0.35 1.19
N LYS A 257 13.07 -0.18 0.00
CA LYS A 257 12.12 -1.26 -0.21
C LYS A 257 12.67 -2.28 -1.18
N LEU A 258 12.54 -3.55 -0.82
CA LEU A 258 12.84 -4.71 -1.64
C LEU A 258 11.59 -5.57 -1.77
N ASP A 259 11.04 -5.68 -2.98
CA ASP A 259 9.87 -6.50 -3.31
C ASP A 259 10.31 -7.62 -4.25
N TYR A 260 10.33 -8.86 -3.74
CA TYR A 260 10.76 -10.04 -4.48
C TYR A 260 9.60 -11.01 -4.66
N TYR A 261 9.27 -11.32 -5.91
CA TYR A 261 8.23 -12.28 -6.25
C TYR A 261 8.83 -13.49 -6.95
N LEU A 262 8.96 -14.60 -6.21
CA LEU A 262 9.47 -15.86 -6.73
C LEU A 262 8.29 -16.76 -7.12
N LYS A 263 8.19 -17.12 -8.40
CA LYS A 263 7.25 -18.15 -8.86
C LYS A 263 8.01 -19.44 -9.18
N ARG A 264 7.48 -20.58 -8.76
CA ARG A 264 8.09 -21.90 -8.90
C ARG A 264 7.37 -22.73 -9.97
N THR A 265 8.04 -23.76 -10.46
CA THR A 265 7.52 -24.68 -11.48
C THR A 265 6.37 -25.55 -10.98
N ASP A 266 6.24 -25.72 -9.67
CA ASP A 266 5.12 -26.40 -9.01
C ASP A 266 3.86 -25.51 -8.89
N LEU A 267 3.87 -24.34 -9.53
CA LEU A 267 2.82 -23.32 -9.50
C LEU A 267 2.60 -22.66 -8.12
N SER A 268 3.49 -22.89 -7.16
CA SER A 268 3.54 -22.08 -5.94
C SER A 268 4.25 -20.75 -6.18
N SER A 269 3.97 -19.76 -5.34
CA SER A 269 4.70 -18.48 -5.36
C SER A 269 5.01 -17.98 -3.96
N THR A 270 6.09 -17.22 -3.85
CA THR A 270 6.49 -16.55 -2.62
C THR A 270 6.75 -15.10 -2.92
N ASN A 271 6.04 -14.21 -2.23
CA ASN A 271 6.36 -12.79 -2.20
C ASN A 271 7.07 -12.45 -0.89
N ILE A 272 8.20 -11.76 -0.99
CA ILE A 272 8.96 -11.23 0.14
C ILE A 272 9.02 -9.72 -0.05
N LEU A 273 8.45 -8.99 0.89
CA LEU A 273 8.49 -7.54 0.95
C LEU A 273 9.28 -7.13 2.20
N LEU A 274 10.43 -6.50 1.99
CA LEU A 274 11.26 -5.93 3.05
C LEU A 274 11.28 -4.41 2.87
N GLU A 275 10.84 -3.68 3.90
CA GLU A 275 10.85 -2.22 3.91
C GLU A 275 11.60 -1.72 5.14
N GLY A 276 12.45 -0.72 4.95
CA GLY A 276 13.18 -0.02 6.01
C GLY A 276 13.05 1.48 5.82
N SER A 277 12.64 2.19 6.87
CA SER A 277 12.46 3.64 6.86
C SER A 277 13.10 4.26 8.10
N ALA A 278 13.69 5.44 7.96
CA ALA A 278 14.30 6.17 9.06
C ALA A 278 14.10 7.68 8.90
N ALA A 279 13.83 8.39 9.98
CA ALA A 279 13.60 9.82 10.01
C ALA A 279 14.51 10.45 11.07
N PHE A 280 15.07 11.62 10.76
CA PHE A 280 16.03 12.33 11.61
C PHE A 280 15.69 13.82 11.64
N GLY A 281 15.87 14.47 12.78
CA GLY A 281 15.54 15.89 12.97
C GLY A 281 14.13 16.07 13.54
N ASP A 282 13.53 17.22 13.25
CA ASP A 282 12.27 17.66 13.87
C ASP A 282 11.09 17.11 13.06
N VAL A 283 10.65 15.89 13.37
CA VAL A 283 9.66 15.18 12.57
C VAL A 283 8.34 15.08 13.35
N PRO A 284 7.30 15.84 12.98
CA PRO A 284 6.00 15.71 13.64
C PRO A 284 5.36 14.35 13.31
N LEU A 285 4.40 13.92 14.14
CA LEU A 285 3.77 12.59 14.08
C LEU A 285 3.17 12.30 12.69
N THR A 286 2.63 13.31 12.00
CA THR A 286 2.06 13.13 10.65
C THR A 286 3.08 12.68 9.61
N HIS A 287 4.38 12.96 9.83
CA HIS A 287 5.48 12.60 8.93
C HIS A 287 6.36 11.46 9.46
N LEU A 288 6.04 10.87 10.62
CA LEU A 288 6.66 9.63 11.11
C LEU A 288 6.19 8.42 10.29
N PHE A 289 6.51 7.20 10.75
CA PHE A 289 6.17 5.95 10.08
C PHE A 289 5.24 5.11 10.95
N HIS A 290 4.26 4.48 10.32
CA HIS A 290 3.50 3.37 10.88
C HIS A 290 3.64 2.12 10.02
N ALA A 291 3.43 0.93 10.59
CA ALA A 291 3.55 -0.35 9.90
C ALA A 291 2.27 -0.75 9.14
N TYR A 292 1.57 0.21 8.52
CA TYR A 292 0.36 -0.02 7.70
C TYR A 292 -0.68 -0.96 8.36
N PRO A 293 -1.19 -0.61 9.57
CA PRO A 293 -2.16 -1.39 10.32
C PRO A 293 -3.50 -1.53 9.57
N ASN A 294 -4.27 -2.55 9.90
CA ASN A 294 -5.60 -2.80 9.32
C ASN A 294 -6.64 -3.32 10.32
N SER A 295 -6.40 -3.27 11.63
CA SER A 295 -7.37 -3.69 12.65
C SER A 295 -8.09 -2.48 13.25
N PRO A 296 -9.43 -2.39 13.21
CA PRO A 296 -10.16 -1.40 13.99
C PRO A 296 -10.18 -1.76 15.48
N THR A 297 -10.17 -0.73 16.33
CA THR A 297 -10.39 -0.89 17.78
C THR A 297 -11.90 -0.94 18.06
N LYS A 298 -12.46 -2.14 18.04
CA LYS A 298 -13.87 -2.43 18.41
C LYS A 298 -13.93 -3.65 19.30
N ASP A 299 -14.98 -3.87 20.06
CA ASP A 299 -14.98 -4.92 21.08
C ASP A 299 -15.05 -6.34 20.48
N GLU A 300 -15.93 -6.57 19.49
CA GLU A 300 -16.11 -7.92 18.94
C GLU A 300 -15.30 -8.18 17.65
N VAL A 301 -14.77 -9.39 17.49
CA VAL A 301 -14.05 -9.83 16.25
C VAL A 301 -14.89 -9.63 14.99
N MET A 302 -16.20 -9.86 15.07
CA MET A 302 -17.12 -9.69 13.93
C MET A 302 -17.37 -8.22 13.59
N GLU A 303 -17.24 -7.30 14.55
CA GLU A 303 -17.33 -5.87 14.30
C GLU A 303 -16.05 -5.31 13.67
N ARG A 304 -14.92 -6.01 13.88
CA ARG A 304 -13.61 -5.72 13.25
C ARG A 304 -13.50 -6.23 11.82
N PHE A 305 -14.53 -6.93 11.35
CA PHE A 305 -14.56 -7.56 10.05
C PHE A 305 -14.44 -6.54 8.90
N SER A 306 -13.38 -6.68 8.10
CA SER A 306 -13.07 -5.81 6.96
C SER A 306 -12.50 -6.64 5.81
N VAL A 307 -11.91 -6.01 4.79
CA VAL A 307 -11.15 -6.73 3.76
C VAL A 307 -9.67 -6.66 4.07
N ALA A 308 -9.00 -7.80 3.95
CA ALA A 308 -7.57 -7.92 4.16
C ALA A 308 -6.80 -7.00 3.20
N GLY A 309 -5.80 -6.31 3.75
CA GLY A 309 -4.90 -5.47 2.99
C GLY A 309 -3.85 -6.32 2.27
N ARG A 310 -3.41 -5.87 1.09
CA ARG A 310 -2.37 -6.60 0.35
C ARG A 310 -1.02 -6.59 1.07
N ARG A 311 -0.73 -5.52 1.82
CA ARG A 311 0.54 -5.24 2.51
C ARG A 311 0.34 -4.78 3.97
N SER A 312 -0.80 -5.09 4.57
CA SER A 312 -1.18 -4.55 5.88
C SER A 312 -0.98 -5.53 7.01
N PHE A 313 -0.70 -5.04 8.21
CA PHE A 313 -0.73 -5.88 9.41
C PHE A 313 -2.19 -6.04 9.86
N GLU A 314 -2.72 -7.25 9.78
CA GLU A 314 -4.15 -7.49 9.91
C GLU A 314 -4.64 -7.42 11.35
N THR A 315 -3.75 -7.70 12.30
CA THR A 315 -4.03 -7.68 13.75
C THR A 315 -3.55 -6.39 14.43
N MET A 316 -2.80 -5.54 13.71
CA MET A 316 -2.32 -4.26 14.23
C MET A 316 -3.42 -3.20 14.23
N TYR A 317 -3.66 -2.56 15.37
CA TYR A 317 -4.71 -1.54 15.47
C TYR A 317 -4.28 -0.23 14.78
N PHE A 318 -5.25 0.49 14.22
CA PHE A 318 -4.98 1.83 13.67
C PHE A 318 -4.48 2.77 14.77
N GLY A 319 -3.42 3.51 14.47
CA GLY A 319 -2.81 4.46 15.42
C GLY A 319 -2.07 3.82 16.60
N GLU A 320 -1.94 2.48 16.62
CA GLU A 320 -1.31 1.78 17.74
C GLU A 320 0.17 2.08 17.84
N PHE A 321 0.88 2.13 16.71
CA PHE A 321 2.32 2.29 16.68
C PHE A 321 2.79 3.36 15.69
N PHE A 322 3.63 4.26 16.19
CA PHE A 322 4.42 5.18 15.38
C PHE A 322 5.91 5.04 15.69
N SER A 323 6.73 5.29 14.68
CA SER A 323 8.18 5.13 14.78
C SER A 323 8.91 6.13 13.89
N ASP A 324 10.08 6.59 14.34
CA ASP A 324 11.01 7.35 13.50
C ASP A 324 11.98 6.42 12.75
N LYS A 325 12.17 5.19 13.22
CA LYS A 325 12.85 4.11 12.50
C LYS A 325 11.91 2.92 12.45
N LEU A 326 11.74 2.33 11.28
CA LEU A 326 10.83 1.21 11.09
C LEU A 326 11.40 0.24 10.07
N ALA A 327 11.50 -1.03 10.44
CA ALA A 327 11.77 -2.13 9.54
C ALA A 327 10.56 -3.08 9.55
N THR A 328 10.09 -3.47 8.36
CA THR A 328 9.03 -4.46 8.22
C THR A 328 9.44 -5.56 7.25
N LEU A 329 9.10 -6.79 7.59
CA LEU A 329 9.24 -7.97 6.74
C LEU A 329 7.87 -8.60 6.56
N GLN A 330 7.42 -8.76 5.33
CA GLN A 330 6.20 -9.47 5.00
C GLN A 330 6.52 -10.59 4.03
N VAL A 331 6.08 -11.80 4.36
CA VAL A 331 6.22 -12.98 3.50
C VAL A 331 4.83 -13.54 3.25
N LYS A 332 4.48 -13.69 1.97
CA LYS A 332 3.28 -14.40 1.53
C LYS A 332 3.69 -15.60 0.69
N HIS A 333 3.24 -16.79 1.04
CA HIS A 333 3.49 -17.99 0.26
C HIS A 333 2.18 -18.60 -0.22
N SER A 334 1.93 -18.52 -1.53
CA SER A 334 0.76 -19.10 -2.18
C SER A 334 1.07 -20.50 -2.64
N LEU A 335 0.25 -21.47 -2.24
CA LEU A 335 0.28 -22.81 -2.79
C LEU A 335 -0.36 -22.85 -4.18
N ARG A 336 -0.06 -23.92 -4.93
CA ARG A 336 -0.86 -24.25 -6.11
C ARG A 336 -2.33 -24.38 -5.72
N ARG A 337 -3.22 -23.92 -6.60
CA ARG A 337 -4.67 -24.03 -6.41
C ARG A 337 -5.09 -25.49 -6.25
N PHE A 338 -6.01 -25.75 -5.32
CA PHE A 338 -6.60 -27.07 -5.17
C PHE A 338 -7.61 -27.31 -6.28
N ASN A 339 -7.40 -28.35 -7.09
CA ASN A 339 -8.32 -28.72 -8.15
C ASN A 339 -9.46 -29.59 -7.59
N LEU A 340 -10.40 -28.96 -6.89
CA LEU A 340 -11.56 -29.65 -6.30
C LEU A 340 -12.65 -29.89 -7.35
N THR A 341 -12.93 -28.89 -8.21
CA THR A 341 -13.72 -29.04 -9.45
C THR A 341 -13.20 -28.09 -10.54
N GLU A 342 -13.66 -28.22 -11.78
CA GLU A 342 -13.28 -27.31 -12.88
C GLU A 342 -13.62 -25.83 -12.58
N LYS A 343 -14.71 -25.58 -11.85
CA LYS A 343 -15.18 -24.23 -11.52
C LYS A 343 -14.70 -23.73 -10.15
N TRP A 344 -14.24 -24.62 -9.28
CA TRP A 344 -13.84 -24.31 -7.92
C TRP A 344 -12.39 -24.72 -7.66
N ARG A 345 -11.50 -23.72 -7.75
CA ARG A 345 -10.05 -23.86 -7.61
C ARG A 345 -9.52 -22.91 -6.53
N PRO A 346 -9.81 -23.13 -5.24
CA PRO A 346 -9.37 -22.24 -4.16
C PRO A 346 -7.85 -22.27 -4.01
N GLU A 347 -7.31 -21.18 -3.46
CA GLU A 347 -5.88 -20.96 -3.30
C GLU A 347 -5.57 -20.67 -1.84
N LEU A 348 -4.79 -21.54 -1.20
CA LEU A 348 -4.32 -21.30 0.17
C LEU A 348 -3.02 -20.51 0.14
N VAL A 349 -2.98 -19.45 0.94
CA VAL A 349 -1.83 -18.56 1.07
C VAL A 349 -1.45 -18.48 2.53
N PHE A 350 -0.20 -18.75 2.87
CA PHE A 350 0.34 -18.48 4.21
C PHE A 350 0.91 -17.07 4.27
N ILE A 351 0.68 -16.38 5.39
CA ILE A 351 1.18 -15.04 5.62
C ILE A 351 1.95 -15.01 6.93
N THR A 352 3.11 -14.35 6.93
CA THR A 352 3.81 -13.96 8.16
C THR A 352 4.35 -12.56 7.99
N ARG A 353 4.19 -11.73 9.02
CA ARG A 353 4.62 -10.34 9.01
C ARG A 353 5.29 -9.97 10.32
N HIS A 354 6.36 -9.22 10.21
CA HIS A 354 7.16 -8.76 11.35
C HIS A 354 7.46 -7.29 11.21
N ALA A 355 7.43 -6.55 12.33
CA ALA A 355 7.80 -5.15 12.38
C ALA A 355 8.68 -4.88 13.61
N LEU A 356 9.68 -4.03 13.45
CA LEU A 356 10.56 -3.54 14.51
C LEU A 356 10.82 -2.07 14.25
N GLY A 357 10.79 -1.26 15.31
CA GLY A 357 10.98 0.17 15.20
C GLY A 357 11.57 0.79 16.46
N ASP A 358 11.56 2.11 16.47
CA ASP A 358 12.06 2.96 17.54
C ASP A 358 11.48 4.38 17.37
N LEU A 359 11.46 5.15 18.46
CA LEU A 359 11.08 6.56 18.46
C LEU A 359 11.88 7.26 19.56
N ARG A 360 12.74 8.20 19.16
CA ARG A 360 13.68 8.83 20.11
C ARG A 360 13.03 9.79 21.11
N ASN A 361 12.07 10.60 20.66
CA ASN A 361 11.49 11.69 21.47
C ASN A 361 9.95 11.59 21.52
N PRO A 362 9.36 10.48 22.03
CA PRO A 362 7.91 10.33 22.11
C PRO A 362 7.21 11.47 22.86
N GLU A 363 7.89 12.08 23.84
CA GLU A 363 7.40 13.19 24.66
C GLU A 363 7.17 14.50 23.88
N GLU A 364 7.77 14.65 22.69
CA GLU A 364 7.53 15.81 21.81
C GLU A 364 6.15 15.72 21.13
N HIS A 365 5.44 14.59 21.25
CA HIS A 365 4.17 14.32 20.60
C HIS A 365 3.04 14.24 21.63
N ILE A 366 2.18 15.26 21.70
CA ILE A 366 1.12 15.37 22.71
C ILE A 366 -0.28 15.32 22.08
N GLY A 367 -1.21 14.71 22.79
CA GLY A 367 -2.65 14.78 22.53
C GLY A 367 -3.22 13.68 21.62
N ILE A 368 -2.36 12.75 21.19
CA ILE A 368 -2.75 11.46 20.63
C ILE A 368 -2.05 10.37 21.44
N ASP A 369 -2.80 9.37 21.87
CA ASP A 369 -2.24 8.19 22.52
C ASP A 369 -1.72 7.21 21.46
N PHE A 370 -0.47 6.79 21.59
CA PHE A 370 0.16 5.81 20.73
C PHE A 370 1.34 5.11 21.44
N ASN A 371 1.78 3.98 20.89
CA ASN A 371 2.95 3.23 21.33
C ASN A 371 4.06 3.24 20.27
N THR A 372 5.20 2.65 20.59
CA THR A 372 6.34 2.51 19.67
C THR A 372 6.78 1.05 19.59
N LEU A 373 7.22 0.62 18.41
CA LEU A 373 7.65 -0.75 18.11
C LEU A 373 9.07 -1.09 18.64
N ASN A 374 9.37 -0.79 19.90
CA ASN A 374 10.71 -0.99 20.49
C ASN A 374 11.16 -2.47 20.49
N GLU A 375 10.19 -3.39 20.54
CA GLU A 375 10.39 -4.84 20.43
C GLU A 375 9.85 -5.39 19.10
N LEU A 376 10.13 -6.66 18.81
CA LEU A 376 9.65 -7.32 17.60
C LEU A 376 8.14 -7.61 17.67
N TYR A 377 7.38 -6.98 16.79
CA TYR A 377 6.01 -7.36 16.48
C TYR A 377 5.97 -8.51 15.49
N SER A 378 5.09 -9.50 15.73
CA SER A 378 4.87 -10.61 14.82
C SER A 378 3.39 -10.98 14.69
N GLU A 379 2.95 -11.19 13.46
CA GLU A 379 1.68 -11.85 13.15
C GLU A 379 1.88 -12.94 12.09
N SER A 380 1.05 -13.98 12.17
CA SER A 380 1.02 -15.03 11.16
C SER A 380 -0.41 -15.49 10.93
N GLY A 381 -0.66 -16.06 9.76
CA GLY A 381 -2.01 -16.40 9.36
C GLY A 381 -2.06 -17.15 8.04
N PHE A 382 -3.27 -17.28 7.54
CA PHE A 382 -3.52 -17.85 6.22
C PHE A 382 -4.72 -17.17 5.55
N GLU A 383 -4.72 -17.19 4.23
CA GLU A 383 -5.83 -16.77 3.40
C GLU A 383 -6.31 -17.96 2.58
N LEU A 384 -7.62 -18.16 2.51
CA LEU A 384 -8.24 -19.05 1.55
C LEU A 384 -8.91 -18.20 0.48
N ASN A 385 -8.21 -18.00 -0.63
CA ASN A 385 -8.62 -17.13 -1.72
C ASN A 385 -9.43 -17.86 -2.79
N LYS A 386 -10.19 -17.10 -3.58
CA LYS A 386 -10.96 -17.60 -4.75
C LYS A 386 -11.97 -18.70 -4.38
N ILE A 387 -12.63 -18.56 -3.22
CA ILE A 387 -13.69 -19.47 -2.77
C ILE A 387 -14.94 -19.30 -3.66
N LEU A 388 -15.42 -18.07 -3.86
CA LEU A 388 -16.62 -17.80 -4.66
C LEU A 388 -16.53 -16.40 -5.29
N PHE A 389 -16.70 -16.28 -6.61
CA PHE A 389 -16.65 -15.00 -7.36
C PHE A 389 -15.42 -14.11 -7.06
N GLY A 390 -14.28 -14.72 -6.73
CA GLY A 390 -13.05 -13.99 -6.36
C GLY A 390 -12.95 -13.59 -4.89
N PHE A 391 -14.01 -13.78 -4.10
CA PHE A 391 -13.98 -13.63 -2.65
C PHE A 391 -13.21 -14.78 -1.98
N GLY A 392 -12.57 -14.49 -0.87
CA GLY A 392 -11.92 -15.43 0.01
C GLY A 392 -11.96 -14.98 1.46
N LEU A 393 -11.29 -15.71 2.33
CA LEU A 393 -11.20 -15.44 3.76
C LEU A 393 -9.74 -15.26 4.17
N SER A 394 -9.48 -14.41 5.14
CA SER A 394 -8.19 -14.20 5.76
C SER A 394 -8.31 -14.35 7.27
N PHE A 395 -7.40 -15.13 7.84
CA PHE A 395 -7.22 -15.27 9.27
C PHE A 395 -5.79 -14.89 9.63
N ALA A 396 -5.61 -14.08 10.67
CA ALA A 396 -4.31 -13.72 11.20
C ALA A 396 -4.33 -13.70 12.73
N TYR A 397 -3.19 -14.01 13.33
CA TYR A 397 -2.98 -14.06 14.77
C TYR A 397 -1.69 -13.32 15.15
N ARG A 398 -1.80 -12.40 16.12
CA ARG A 398 -0.67 -11.69 16.72
C ARG A 398 -0.06 -12.52 17.85
N TYR A 399 1.27 -12.58 17.90
CA TYR A 399 2.00 -13.28 18.95
C TYR A 399 3.32 -12.58 19.28
N GLY A 400 3.99 -13.05 20.35
CA GLY A 400 5.26 -12.49 20.80
C GLY A 400 5.07 -11.36 21.80
N PHE A 401 5.95 -10.35 21.75
CA PHE A 401 6.02 -9.31 22.78
C PHE A 401 4.73 -8.47 22.89
N TYR A 402 4.13 -8.11 21.75
CA TYR A 402 2.89 -7.32 21.72
C TYR A 402 1.62 -8.16 21.74
N HIS A 403 1.68 -9.38 22.28
CA HIS A 403 0.49 -10.18 22.54
C HIS A 403 -0.40 -9.47 23.57
N LEU A 404 -1.69 -9.36 23.26
CA LEU A 404 -2.67 -8.72 24.14
C LEU A 404 -3.27 -9.74 25.12
N PRO A 405 -3.73 -9.34 26.32
CA PRO A 405 -4.21 -10.26 27.33
C PRO A 405 -5.36 -11.16 26.87
N ASP A 406 -6.28 -10.59 26.08
CA ASP A 406 -7.47 -11.29 25.60
C ASP A 406 -7.21 -11.94 24.23
N LEU A 407 -7.58 -13.20 24.10
CA LEU A 407 -7.31 -13.99 22.88
C LEU A 407 -7.93 -13.36 21.63
N GLU A 408 -9.15 -12.82 21.78
CA GLU A 408 -9.90 -12.20 20.69
C GLU A 408 -9.26 -10.92 20.16
N ASP A 409 -8.47 -10.23 20.98
CA ASP A 409 -7.69 -9.05 20.60
C ASP A 409 -6.50 -9.36 19.71
N ASN A 410 -6.06 -10.61 19.75
CA ASN A 410 -4.95 -11.07 18.94
C ASN A 410 -5.40 -11.67 17.61
N ILE A 411 -6.71 -11.81 17.36
CA ILE A 411 -7.26 -12.48 16.17
C ILE A 411 -7.85 -11.46 15.20
N SER A 412 -7.56 -11.65 13.91
CA SER A 412 -8.22 -10.95 12.82
C SER A 412 -8.86 -11.95 11.86
N PHE A 413 -10.14 -11.74 11.54
CA PHE A 413 -10.88 -12.49 10.53
C PHE A 413 -11.50 -11.52 9.52
N LYS A 414 -11.21 -11.68 8.22
CA LYS A 414 -11.53 -10.72 7.16
C LYS A 414 -11.90 -11.40 5.84
N PHE A 415 -12.61 -10.70 4.95
CA PHE A 415 -12.73 -11.13 3.56
C PHE A 415 -11.48 -10.78 2.76
N THR A 416 -11.17 -11.55 1.73
CA THR A 416 -10.25 -11.15 0.67
C THR A 416 -11.05 -11.00 -0.62
N PHE A 417 -10.63 -10.09 -1.51
CA PHE A 417 -11.27 -9.93 -2.80
C PHE A 417 -10.23 -9.83 -3.91
N TYR A 418 -10.29 -10.79 -4.83
CA TYR A 418 -9.51 -10.82 -6.06
C TYR A 418 -10.49 -10.63 -7.22
N LEU A 419 -10.55 -9.40 -7.74
CA LEU A 419 -11.33 -9.12 -8.93
C LEU A 419 -10.80 -9.97 -10.09
N LYS A 420 -11.60 -10.96 -10.51
CA LYS A 420 -11.34 -11.76 -11.71
C LYS A 420 -12.12 -11.12 -12.85
N LEU A 421 -11.43 -10.39 -13.73
CA LEU A 421 -11.97 -9.97 -15.01
C LEU A 421 -11.43 -10.88 -16.11
#